data_AF-A0A1H5PJA6-F1
#
_entry.id   AF-A0A1H5PJA6-F1
#
_cell.length_a   1.000
_cell.length_b   1.000
_cell.length_c   1.000
_cell.angle_alpha   90.00
_cell.angle_beta   90.00
_cell.angle_gamma   90.00
#
_symmetry.space_group_name_H-M   'P 1'
#
loop_
_entity.id
_entity.type
_entity.pdbx_description
1 polymer ?
#
loop_
_entity_poly.entity_id
_entity_poly.type
_entity_poly.pdbx_seq_one_letter_code
_entity_poly.pdbx_strand_id
1 'polypeptide(L)'
;MNTLAIPAHSSVLVTDQLNAEWRRLGARPIPKRWPLPALADCTVLADAADVIGRTRRDQPSVADDLLIGLLDQRTERDDHLAGRLVLQVMLGRAIRLARRAHRFGMPGVRGDLPQLTGAAVAALWHAIATYPVDRRRHKVSVNLCMDALRYFNLSLADDAPDLVDPTVLDTAEPLFHQAPAPVVEVFATLTWGISKQIITADDAELLVRVYCPLPGQQGGAHLVARELGLSPGAVRQRCSRAIQRLSTAVQDHGPALTTAA
;
A
#
# COMPACT_ATOMS: atom_id res chain seq x y z
N MET A 1 19.36 -27.82 -30.55
CA MET A 1 18.14 -27.00 -30.44
C MET A 1 17.36 -27.49 -29.24
N ASN A 2 17.42 -26.80 -28.12
CA ASN A 2 16.50 -26.98 -26.99
C ASN A 2 16.42 -25.62 -26.28
N THR A 3 15.41 -24.86 -26.65
CA THR A 3 15.07 -23.58 -26.04
C THR A 3 14.42 -23.88 -24.69
N LEU A 4 15.18 -23.79 -23.61
CA LEU A 4 14.63 -23.82 -22.26
C LEU A 4 13.75 -22.57 -22.10
N ALA A 5 12.44 -22.78 -22.11
CA ALA A 5 11.47 -21.76 -21.80
C ALA A 5 11.66 -21.33 -20.33
N ILE A 6 12.22 -20.14 -20.14
CA ILE A 6 12.29 -19.46 -18.84
C ILE A 6 10.84 -19.16 -18.43
N PRO A 7 10.34 -19.66 -17.29
CA PRO A 7 8.99 -19.33 -16.86
C PRO A 7 8.89 -17.83 -16.60
N ALA A 8 7.85 -17.19 -17.14
CA ALA A 8 7.56 -15.79 -16.92
C ALA A 8 7.42 -15.53 -15.42
N HIS A 9 8.37 -14.78 -14.84
CA HIS A 9 8.34 -14.38 -13.44
C HIS A 9 7.06 -13.58 -13.17
N SER A 10 6.14 -14.18 -12.41
CA SER A 10 4.88 -13.53 -12.04
C SER A 10 5.21 -12.34 -11.14
N SER A 11 4.93 -11.13 -11.59
CA SER A 11 4.95 -9.94 -10.73
C SER A 11 3.89 -10.16 -9.63
N VAL A 12 4.33 -10.61 -8.46
CA VAL A 12 3.41 -10.89 -7.34
C VAL A 12 2.76 -9.57 -6.95
N LEU A 13 1.44 -9.46 -7.11
CA LEU A 13 0.73 -8.25 -6.72
C LEU A 13 0.79 -8.11 -5.21
N VAL A 14 0.82 -6.88 -4.69
CA VAL A 14 0.76 -6.64 -3.23
C VAL A 14 -0.46 -7.33 -2.59
N THR A 15 -1.54 -7.50 -3.34
CA THR A 15 -2.74 -8.23 -2.90
C THR A 15 -2.49 -9.72 -2.70
N ASP A 16 -1.60 -10.33 -3.48
CA ASP A 16 -1.23 -11.73 -3.34
C ASP A 16 -0.35 -11.92 -2.09
N GLN A 17 0.55 -10.98 -1.84
CA GLN A 17 1.36 -10.94 -0.61
C GLN A 17 0.47 -10.77 0.62
N LEU A 18 -0.48 -9.83 0.59
CA LEU A 18 -1.45 -9.61 1.66
C LEU A 18 -2.34 -10.84 1.88
N ASN A 19 -2.78 -11.54 0.83
CA ASN A 19 -3.55 -12.77 0.99
C ASN A 19 -2.69 -13.92 1.53
N ALA A 20 -1.42 -14.01 1.13
CA ALA A 20 -0.48 -15.00 1.66
C ALA A 20 -0.18 -14.77 3.15
N GLU A 21 0.02 -13.51 3.54
CA GLU A 21 0.13 -13.10 4.93
C GLU A 21 -1.17 -13.41 5.70
N TRP A 22 -2.33 -13.09 5.11
CA TRP A 22 -3.63 -13.32 5.73
C TRP A 22 -3.89 -14.79 6.04
N ARG A 23 -3.38 -15.73 5.24
CA ARG A 23 -3.47 -17.16 5.56
C ARG A 23 -2.85 -17.51 6.92
N ARG A 24 -1.81 -16.78 7.34
CA ARG A 24 -1.19 -16.94 8.67
C ARG A 24 -1.87 -16.09 9.72
N LEU A 25 -2.14 -14.81 9.43
CA LEU A 25 -2.78 -13.90 10.38
C LEU A 25 -4.22 -14.32 10.72
N GLY A 26 -4.98 -14.80 9.74
CA GLY A 26 -6.36 -15.23 9.87
C GLY A 26 -6.56 -16.37 10.88
N ALA A 27 -5.54 -17.19 11.12
CA ALA A 27 -5.57 -18.26 12.11
C ALA A 27 -5.29 -17.77 13.55
N ARG A 28 -4.93 -16.49 13.74
CA ARG A 28 -4.70 -15.94 15.07
C ARG A 28 -6.04 -15.75 15.81
N PRO A 29 -6.05 -15.93 17.14
CA PRO A 29 -7.24 -15.73 17.94
C PRO A 29 -7.68 -14.26 17.90
N ILE A 30 -8.99 -14.04 18.06
CA ILE A 30 -9.53 -12.68 18.17
C ILE A 30 -9.05 -12.04 19.47
N PRO A 31 -8.50 -10.81 19.43
CA PRO A 31 -8.13 -10.09 20.63
C PRO A 31 -9.33 -9.86 21.55
N LYS A 32 -9.26 -10.36 22.78
CA LYS A 32 -10.31 -10.19 23.82
C LYS A 32 -10.63 -8.72 24.15
N ARG A 33 -9.71 -7.80 23.83
CA ARG A 33 -9.87 -6.36 24.06
C ARG A 33 -10.81 -5.68 23.06
N TRP A 34 -11.13 -6.32 21.94
CA TRP A 34 -12.03 -5.72 20.96
C TRP A 34 -13.47 -5.71 21.49
N PRO A 35 -14.12 -4.53 21.60
CA PRO A 35 -15.45 -4.40 22.17
C PRO A 35 -16.53 -4.75 21.13
N LEU A 36 -16.48 -5.98 20.61
CA LEU A 36 -17.30 -6.41 19.46
C LEU A 36 -18.12 -7.67 19.81
N PRO A 37 -19.29 -7.53 20.47
CA PRO A 37 -20.12 -8.67 20.87
C PRO A 37 -20.57 -9.54 19.70
N ALA A 38 -20.79 -8.94 18.52
CA ALA A 38 -21.16 -9.67 17.31
C ALA A 38 -20.03 -10.58 16.77
N LEU A 39 -18.83 -10.53 17.35
CA LEU A 39 -17.73 -11.46 17.07
C LEU A 39 -17.51 -12.47 18.21
N ALA A 40 -18.40 -12.55 19.21
CA ALA A 40 -18.21 -13.42 20.38
C ALA A 40 -18.07 -14.90 20.03
N ASP A 41 -18.80 -15.37 19.00
CA ASP A 41 -18.74 -16.77 18.54
C ASP A 41 -17.57 -17.04 17.58
N CYS A 42 -16.82 -15.99 17.21
CA CYS A 42 -15.67 -16.13 16.34
C CYS A 42 -14.43 -16.52 17.16
N THR A 43 -13.72 -17.54 16.72
CA THR A 43 -12.51 -18.01 17.43
C THR A 43 -11.26 -17.36 16.88
N VAL A 44 -11.20 -17.21 15.55
CA VAL A 44 -10.04 -16.67 14.83
C VAL A 44 -10.42 -15.49 13.94
N LEU A 45 -9.43 -14.71 13.51
CA LEU A 45 -9.65 -13.54 12.65
C LEU A 45 -10.30 -13.86 11.31
N ALA A 46 -10.10 -15.07 10.77
CA ALA A 46 -10.77 -15.52 9.56
C ALA A 46 -12.30 -15.60 9.75
N ASP A 47 -12.76 -16.14 10.88
CA ASP A 47 -14.19 -16.20 11.24
C ASP A 47 -14.79 -14.79 11.27
N ALA A 48 -14.07 -13.85 11.90
CA ALA A 48 -14.50 -12.46 11.97
C ALA A 48 -14.59 -11.79 10.59
N ALA A 49 -13.60 -12.02 9.71
CA ALA A 49 -13.63 -11.48 8.36
C ALA A 49 -14.83 -12.01 7.56
N ASP A 50 -15.15 -13.30 7.73
CA ASP A 50 -16.29 -13.96 7.11
C ASP A 50 -17.63 -13.44 7.65
N VAL A 51 -17.75 -13.28 8.97
CA VAL A 51 -18.93 -12.68 9.61
C VAL A 51 -19.15 -11.26 9.11
N ILE A 52 -18.13 -10.40 9.15
CA ILE A 52 -18.24 -9.02 8.64
C ILE A 52 -18.61 -9.04 7.15
N GLY A 53 -18.02 -9.94 6.35
CA GLY A 53 -18.32 -10.09 4.93
C GLY A 53 -19.79 -10.42 4.64
N ARG A 54 -20.37 -11.37 5.39
CA ARG A 54 -21.79 -11.75 5.30
C ARG A 54 -22.70 -10.62 5.80
N THR A 55 -22.44 -10.10 6.99
CA THR A 55 -23.23 -9.01 7.60
C THR A 55 -23.28 -7.78 6.70
N ARG A 56 -22.19 -7.43 6.00
CA ARG A 56 -22.17 -6.32 5.04
C ARG A 56 -23.14 -6.50 3.87
N ARG A 57 -23.53 -7.73 3.53
CA ARG A 57 -24.50 -8.04 2.48
C ARG A 57 -25.93 -8.04 3.02
N ASP A 58 -26.12 -8.66 4.18
CA ASP A 58 -27.46 -9.01 4.67
C ASP A 58 -28.00 -7.98 5.69
N GLN A 59 -27.11 -7.37 6.47
CA GLN A 59 -27.44 -6.44 7.56
C GLN A 59 -26.45 -5.25 7.61
N PRO A 60 -26.54 -4.29 6.68
CA PRO A 60 -25.54 -3.23 6.53
C PRO A 60 -25.32 -2.36 7.77
N SER A 61 -26.36 -2.11 8.58
CA SER A 61 -26.23 -1.34 9.83
C SER A 61 -25.39 -2.06 10.88
N VAL A 62 -25.61 -3.36 11.08
CA VAL A 62 -24.82 -4.19 12.01
C VAL A 62 -23.37 -4.29 11.54
N ALA A 63 -23.16 -4.33 10.23
CA ALA A 63 -21.82 -4.27 9.66
C ALA A 63 -21.13 -2.92 9.87
N ASP A 64 -21.88 -1.82 9.82
CA ASP A 64 -21.34 -0.50 10.13
C ASP A 64 -20.87 -0.45 11.59
N ASP A 65 -21.65 -0.96 12.54
CA ASP A 65 -21.25 -1.02 13.96
C ASP A 65 -19.98 -1.86 14.18
N LEU A 66 -19.89 -3.03 13.53
CA LEU A 66 -18.68 -3.88 13.54
C LEU A 66 -17.46 -3.15 12.99
N LEU A 67 -17.60 -2.45 11.86
CA LEU A 67 -16.51 -1.71 11.24
C LEU A 67 -16.12 -0.49 12.09
N ILE A 68 -17.07 0.23 12.69
CA ILE A 68 -16.78 1.33 13.61
C ILE A 68 -15.99 0.84 14.80
N GLY A 69 -16.40 -0.24 15.47
CA GLY A 69 -15.65 -0.75 16.61
C GLY A 69 -14.21 -1.16 16.24
N LEU A 70 -13.98 -1.72 15.05
CA LEU A 70 -12.61 -2.01 14.57
C LEU A 70 -11.83 -0.73 14.22
N LEU A 71 -12.50 0.27 13.65
CA LEU A 71 -11.88 1.55 13.31
C LEU A 71 -11.51 2.34 14.57
N ASP A 72 -12.34 2.34 15.61
CA ASP A 72 -12.03 2.92 16.93
C ASP A 72 -10.76 2.26 17.51
N GLN A 73 -10.66 0.93 17.46
CA GLN A 73 -9.43 0.23 17.90
C GLN A 73 -8.21 0.68 17.08
N ARG A 74 -8.39 0.87 15.77
CA ARG A 74 -7.31 1.32 14.90
C ARG A 74 -6.89 2.77 15.20
N THR A 75 -7.82 3.68 15.42
CA THR A 75 -7.54 5.12 15.54
C THR A 75 -7.17 5.53 16.95
N GLU A 76 -7.84 5.01 17.98
CA GLU A 76 -7.59 5.40 19.38
C GLU A 76 -6.47 4.61 20.03
N ARG A 77 -6.27 3.34 19.63
CA ARG A 77 -5.32 2.42 20.26
C ARG A 77 -4.16 2.02 19.34
N ASP A 78 -4.10 2.59 18.13
CA ASP A 78 -3.16 2.23 17.08
C ASP A 78 -3.13 0.71 16.81
N ASP A 79 -4.27 0.02 16.96
CA ASP A 79 -4.34 -1.43 16.78
C ASP A 79 -4.27 -1.78 15.29
N HIS A 80 -3.05 -2.02 14.81
CA HIS A 80 -2.78 -2.44 13.44
C HIS A 80 -3.51 -3.72 13.04
N LEU A 81 -3.81 -4.63 13.97
CA LEU A 81 -4.51 -5.88 13.68
C LEU A 81 -5.98 -5.63 13.36
N ALA A 82 -6.61 -4.68 14.05
CA ALA A 82 -7.98 -4.25 13.76
C ALA A 82 -8.06 -3.59 12.37
N GLY A 83 -7.14 -2.66 12.08
CA GLY A 83 -7.02 -2.06 10.75
C GLY A 83 -6.76 -3.10 9.66
N ARG A 84 -5.93 -4.11 9.94
CA ARG A 84 -5.60 -5.18 8.98
C ARG A 84 -6.78 -6.10 8.68
N LEU A 85 -7.65 -6.37 9.65
CA LEU A 85 -8.91 -7.08 9.47
C LEU A 85 -9.87 -6.27 8.58
N VAL A 86 -10.03 -4.97 8.84
CA VAL A 86 -10.83 -4.08 7.98
C VAL A 86 -10.29 -4.06 6.55
N LEU A 87 -8.96 -3.93 6.40
CA LEU A 87 -8.29 -3.98 5.10
C LEU A 87 -8.59 -5.30 4.39
N GLN A 88 -8.52 -6.44 5.08
CA GLN A 88 -8.81 -7.74 4.45
C GLN A 88 -10.23 -7.82 3.91
N VAL A 89 -11.23 -7.42 4.71
CA VAL A 89 -12.64 -7.41 4.31
C VAL A 89 -12.86 -6.48 3.12
N MET A 90 -12.07 -5.41 3.04
CA MET A 90 -12.17 -4.39 2.00
C MET A 90 -11.22 -4.59 0.80
N LEU A 91 -10.34 -5.58 0.83
CA LEU A 91 -9.25 -5.75 -0.15
C LEU A 91 -9.77 -5.87 -1.59
N GLY A 92 -10.90 -6.57 -1.76
CA GLY A 92 -11.56 -6.69 -3.07
C GLY A 92 -11.98 -5.35 -3.69
N ARG A 93 -12.21 -4.31 -2.87
CA ARG A 93 -12.52 -2.95 -3.35
C ARG A 93 -11.27 -2.27 -3.91
N ALA A 94 -10.12 -2.38 -3.24
CA ALA A 94 -8.85 -1.87 -3.73
C ALA A 94 -8.45 -2.53 -5.06
N ILE A 95 -8.63 -3.86 -5.18
CA ILE A 95 -8.40 -4.59 -6.45
C ILE A 95 -9.29 -4.05 -7.57
N ARG A 96 -10.59 -3.85 -7.31
CA ARG A 96 -11.51 -3.29 -8.32
C ARG A 96 -11.16 -1.87 -8.72
N LEU A 97 -10.70 -1.05 -7.77
CA LEU A 97 -10.25 0.31 -8.01
C LEU A 97 -9.03 0.33 -8.94
N ALA A 98 -8.00 -0.44 -8.61
CA ALA A 98 -6.79 -0.58 -9.42
C ALA A 98 -7.09 -1.10 -10.83
N ARG A 99 -7.92 -2.13 -10.96
CA ARG A 99 -8.33 -2.68 -12.27
C ARG A 99 -9.15 -1.70 -13.11
N ARG A 100 -10.01 -0.89 -12.49
CA ARG A 100 -10.79 0.14 -13.23
C ARG A 100 -9.87 1.25 -13.76
N ALA A 101 -8.85 1.62 -12.99
CA ALA A 101 -7.83 2.55 -13.42
C ALA A 101 -6.95 1.94 -14.53
N HIS A 102 -6.61 0.65 -14.40
CA HIS A 102 -5.81 -0.11 -15.37
C HIS A 102 -6.63 -0.54 -16.60
N ARG A 103 -6.64 0.26 -17.67
CA ARG A 103 -7.27 -0.11 -18.95
C ARG A 103 -6.23 -0.72 -19.90
N PHE A 104 -6.31 -2.03 -20.09
CA PHE A 104 -5.45 -2.78 -21.00
C PHE A 104 -5.57 -2.25 -22.45
N GLY A 105 -4.45 -2.05 -23.14
CA GLY A 105 -4.41 -1.66 -24.56
C GLY A 105 -4.64 -0.18 -24.87
N MET A 106 -4.75 0.69 -23.88
CA MET A 106 -4.88 2.15 -24.08
C MET A 106 -3.55 2.86 -23.79
N PRO A 107 -2.88 3.45 -24.79
CA PRO A 107 -1.71 4.31 -24.57
C PRO A 107 -2.10 5.50 -23.68
N GLY A 108 -1.31 5.77 -22.62
CA GLY A 108 -1.52 6.92 -21.73
C GLY A 108 -2.21 6.63 -20.39
N VAL A 109 -2.58 5.38 -20.10
CA VAL A 109 -3.11 5.01 -18.78
C VAL A 109 -1.98 4.98 -17.74
N ARG A 110 -2.16 5.72 -16.64
CA ARG A 110 -1.18 5.89 -15.55
C ARG A 110 -0.93 4.56 -14.82
N GLY A 111 0.34 4.17 -14.64
CA GLY A 111 0.79 3.03 -13.82
C GLY A 111 0.52 1.63 -14.41
N ASP A 112 1.43 0.68 -14.19
CA ASP A 112 1.15 -0.74 -14.41
C ASP A 112 0.21 -1.30 -13.32
N LEU A 113 -0.40 -2.46 -13.56
CA LEU A 113 -1.34 -3.06 -12.60
C LEU A 113 -0.73 -3.27 -11.19
N PRO A 114 0.54 -3.71 -11.05
CA PRO A 114 1.21 -3.76 -9.75
C PRO A 114 1.27 -2.41 -9.03
N GLN A 115 1.71 -1.33 -9.69
CA GLN A 115 1.76 0.01 -9.10
C GLN A 115 0.38 0.51 -8.70
N LEU A 116 -0.62 0.36 -9.58
CA LEU A 116 -1.99 0.77 -9.29
C LEU A 116 -2.59 -0.01 -8.13
N THR A 117 -2.26 -1.30 -8.00
CA THR A 117 -2.72 -2.13 -6.90
C THR A 117 -2.07 -1.70 -5.58
N GLY A 118 -0.77 -1.38 -5.60
CA GLY A 118 -0.05 -0.77 -4.47
C GLY A 118 -0.69 0.54 -4.02
N ALA A 119 -0.91 1.47 -4.95
CA ALA A 119 -1.53 2.76 -4.66
C ALA A 119 -2.95 2.61 -4.10
N ALA A 120 -3.77 1.70 -4.64
CA ALA A 120 -5.13 1.48 -4.16
C ALA A 120 -5.16 0.87 -2.75
N VAL A 121 -4.25 -0.04 -2.43
CA VAL A 121 -4.09 -0.62 -1.09
C VAL A 121 -3.62 0.44 -0.10
N ALA A 122 -2.61 1.24 -0.46
CA ALA A 122 -2.10 2.32 0.38
C ALA A 122 -3.18 3.37 0.68
N ALA A 123 -3.95 3.77 -0.33
CA ALA A 123 -5.06 4.69 -0.18
C ALA A 123 -6.17 4.15 0.74
N LEU A 124 -6.49 2.85 0.65
CA LEU A 124 -7.45 2.20 1.54
C LEU A 124 -6.92 2.09 2.96
N TRP A 125 -5.65 1.75 3.14
CA TRP A 125 -5.00 1.72 4.45
C TRP A 125 -5.01 3.10 5.12
N HIS A 126 -4.70 4.15 4.36
CA HIS A 126 -4.77 5.52 4.85
C HIS A 126 -6.20 5.92 5.23
N ALA A 127 -7.20 5.58 4.40
CA ALA A 127 -8.62 5.81 4.73
C ALA A 127 -9.05 5.11 6.03
N ILE A 128 -8.57 3.89 6.27
CA ILE A 128 -8.80 3.14 7.53
C ILE A 128 -8.14 3.85 8.71
N ALA A 129 -6.89 4.30 8.56
CA ALA A 129 -6.13 4.93 9.63
C ALA A 129 -6.64 6.33 10.01
N THR A 130 -7.28 7.06 9.08
CA THR A 130 -7.76 8.43 9.31
C THR A 130 -9.28 8.54 9.40
N TYR A 131 -9.99 7.42 9.61
CA TYR A 131 -11.45 7.44 9.55
C TYR A 131 -12.05 8.19 10.76
N PRO A 132 -12.91 9.21 10.56
CA PRO A 132 -13.48 10.01 11.65
C PRO A 132 -14.71 9.30 12.22
N VAL A 133 -14.46 8.31 13.06
CA VAL A 133 -15.44 7.44 13.71
C VAL A 133 -16.56 8.18 14.42
N ASP A 134 -16.27 9.31 15.09
CA ASP A 134 -17.29 10.10 15.80
C ASP A 134 -18.30 10.76 14.86
N ARG A 135 -17.85 11.16 13.68
CA ARG A 135 -18.64 11.96 12.73
C ARG A 135 -19.33 11.11 11.67
N ARG A 136 -18.80 9.93 11.36
CA ARG A 136 -19.29 9.07 10.27
C ARG A 136 -19.50 7.63 10.75
N ARG A 137 -20.65 7.37 11.40
CA ARG A 137 -20.99 6.03 11.95
C ARG A 137 -21.79 5.13 11.02
N HIS A 138 -22.23 5.62 9.86
CA HIS A 138 -23.08 4.88 8.92
C HIS A 138 -22.48 4.84 7.53
N LYS A 139 -22.90 3.85 6.73
CA LYS A 139 -22.41 3.58 5.37
C LYS A 139 -20.89 3.48 5.35
N VAL A 140 -20.31 2.86 6.38
CA VAL A 140 -18.87 2.91 6.69
C VAL A 140 -18.06 2.37 5.54
N SER A 141 -18.47 1.22 4.99
CA SER A 141 -17.81 0.62 3.81
C SER A 141 -17.82 1.52 2.58
N VAL A 142 -18.92 2.26 2.36
CA VAL A 142 -19.04 3.18 1.21
C VAL A 142 -18.15 4.39 1.42
N ASN A 143 -18.18 4.98 2.61
CA ASN A 143 -17.35 6.12 2.98
C ASN A 143 -15.86 5.78 2.88
N LEU A 144 -15.43 4.61 3.39
CA LEU A 144 -14.06 4.13 3.22
C LEU A 144 -13.69 3.97 1.74
N CYS A 145 -14.59 3.46 0.89
CA CYS A 145 -14.33 3.36 -0.55
C CYS A 145 -14.19 4.74 -1.20
N MET A 146 -15.00 5.72 -0.81
CA MET A 146 -14.94 7.09 -1.33
C MET A 146 -13.68 7.82 -0.88
N ASP A 147 -13.30 7.66 0.39
CA ASP A 147 -12.05 8.21 0.92
C ASP A 147 -10.85 7.55 0.24
N ALA A 148 -10.84 6.23 0.11
CA ALA A 148 -9.80 5.50 -0.60
C ALA A 148 -9.71 5.93 -2.07
N LEU A 149 -10.83 6.14 -2.76
CA LEU A 149 -10.84 6.68 -4.12
C LEU A 149 -10.25 8.09 -4.17
N ARG A 150 -10.59 8.96 -3.21
CA ARG A 150 -10.03 10.31 -3.09
C ARG A 150 -8.52 10.25 -2.92
N TYR A 151 -8.03 9.49 -1.94
CA TYR A 151 -6.59 9.35 -1.68
C TYR A 151 -5.84 8.68 -2.83
N PHE A 152 -6.45 7.71 -3.49
CA PHE A 152 -5.92 7.09 -4.69
C PHE A 152 -5.82 8.09 -5.86
N ASN A 153 -6.83 8.92 -6.07
CA ASN A 153 -6.76 9.95 -7.11
C ASN A 153 -5.74 11.03 -6.78
N LEU A 154 -5.59 11.41 -5.50
CA LEU A 154 -4.55 12.34 -5.05
C LEU A 154 -3.16 11.76 -5.26
N SER A 155 -2.93 10.48 -4.92
CA SER A 155 -1.64 9.83 -5.15
C SER A 155 -1.32 9.61 -6.63
N LEU A 156 -2.33 9.67 -7.50
CA LEU A 156 -2.18 9.61 -8.95
C LEU A 156 -2.19 10.99 -9.63
N ALA A 157 -2.57 12.05 -8.94
CA ALA A 157 -2.53 13.40 -9.45
C ALA A 157 -1.09 13.90 -9.32
N ASP A 158 -0.42 14.11 -10.45
CA ASP A 158 0.90 14.75 -10.54
C ASP A 158 0.85 16.25 -10.09
N ASP A 159 -0.31 16.77 -9.66
CA ASP A 159 -0.56 18.13 -9.15
C ASP A 159 -1.47 18.10 -7.90
N ALA A 160 -0.96 17.67 -6.74
CA ALA A 160 -1.64 18.00 -5.49
C ALA A 160 -1.41 19.50 -5.22
N PRO A 161 -2.45 20.35 -5.04
CA PRO A 161 -2.22 21.68 -4.50
C PRO A 161 -1.57 21.52 -3.12
N ASP A 162 -0.51 22.28 -2.88
CA ASP A 162 0.13 22.45 -1.56
C ASP A 162 -0.94 22.90 -0.55
N LEU A 163 -1.58 21.94 0.11
CA LEU A 163 -2.52 22.17 1.20
C LEU A 163 -2.16 21.24 2.35
N VAL A 164 -0.99 21.49 2.90
CA VAL A 164 -0.75 21.34 4.33
C VAL A 164 -0.23 22.70 4.80
N ASP A 165 -0.99 23.38 5.64
CA ASP A 165 -0.51 24.54 6.36
C ASP A 165 0.68 24.09 7.25
N PRO A 166 1.91 24.58 7.00
CA PRO A 166 3.10 24.16 7.73
C PRO A 166 3.02 24.48 9.23
N THR A 167 2.14 25.42 9.62
CA THR A 167 2.03 25.87 11.02
C THR A 167 1.40 24.83 11.96
N VAL A 168 0.76 23.79 11.43
CA VAL A 168 0.18 22.69 12.25
C VAL A 168 1.22 21.60 12.55
N LEU A 169 2.34 21.55 11.83
CA LEU A 169 3.38 20.54 12.05
C LEU A 169 4.39 20.91 13.15
N ASP A 170 4.47 22.18 13.55
CA ASP A 170 5.44 22.68 14.55
C ASP A 170 5.05 22.37 16.01
N THR A 171 3.86 21.79 16.26
CA THR A 171 3.39 21.46 17.62
C THR A 171 3.43 19.97 17.96
N ALA A 172 3.87 19.11 17.03
CA ALA A 172 4.01 17.68 17.28
C ALA A 172 5.48 17.35 17.58
N GLU A 173 5.84 17.23 18.86
CA GLU A 173 7.15 16.68 19.24
C GLU A 173 7.30 15.25 18.69
N PRO A 174 8.32 14.97 17.86
CA PRO A 174 8.50 13.66 17.28
C PRO A 174 9.16 12.70 18.28
N LEU A 175 8.38 11.74 18.78
CA LEU A 175 8.89 10.55 19.46
C LEU A 175 9.51 9.59 18.43
N PHE A 176 10.77 9.84 18.04
CA PHE A 176 11.52 8.92 17.19
C PHE A 176 11.93 7.67 17.97
N HIS A 177 11.27 6.54 17.69
CA HIS A 177 11.80 5.23 18.07
C HIS A 177 12.92 4.86 17.08
N GLN A 178 14.11 4.56 17.61
CA GLN A 178 15.27 4.15 16.82
C GLN A 178 15.10 2.71 16.29
N ALA A 179 14.33 2.57 15.22
CA ALA A 179 14.60 1.59 14.17
C ALA A 179 15.32 2.34 13.02
N PRO A 180 16.19 1.71 12.23
CA PRO A 180 16.75 2.38 11.06
C PRO A 180 15.58 2.92 10.21
N ALA A 181 15.61 4.22 9.94
CA ALA A 181 14.51 4.86 9.23
C ALA A 181 14.29 4.14 7.87
N PRO A 182 13.05 3.92 7.42
CA PRO A 182 12.76 3.21 6.15
C PRO A 182 13.52 3.76 4.94
N VAL A 183 13.89 5.05 4.98
CA VAL A 183 14.73 5.70 3.96
C VAL A 183 16.15 5.14 3.89
N VAL A 184 16.75 4.76 5.03
CA VAL A 184 18.09 4.17 5.10
C VAL A 184 18.08 2.76 4.50
N GLU A 185 17.03 1.98 4.73
CA GLU A 185 16.86 0.66 4.12
C GLU A 185 16.69 0.74 2.59
N VAL A 186 15.97 1.76 2.10
CA VAL A 186 15.82 2.01 0.65
C VAL A 186 17.17 2.35 0.02
N PHE A 187 17.94 3.28 0.59
CA PHE A 187 19.27 3.62 0.05
C PHE A 187 20.28 2.48 0.15
N ALA A 188 20.24 1.69 1.23
CA ALA A 188 21.06 0.49 1.36
C ALA A 188 20.71 -0.54 0.26
N THR A 189 19.42 -0.72 -0.03
CA THR A 189 18.95 -1.62 -1.10
C THR A 189 19.39 -1.16 -2.48
N LEU A 190 19.28 0.14 -2.77
CA LEU A 190 19.74 0.71 -4.04
C LEU A 190 21.27 0.57 -4.20
N THR A 191 22.02 0.87 -3.15
CA THR A 191 23.49 0.77 -3.13
C THR A 191 23.95 -0.68 -3.33
N TRP A 192 23.30 -1.63 -2.65
CA TRP A 192 23.53 -3.05 -2.85
C TRP A 192 23.22 -3.47 -4.30
N GLY A 193 22.08 -3.03 -4.84
CA GLY A 193 21.66 -3.32 -6.21
C GLY A 193 22.65 -2.84 -7.27
N ILE A 194 23.23 -1.65 -7.07
CA ILE A 194 24.31 -1.12 -7.93
C ILE A 194 25.58 -1.97 -7.77
N SER A 195 26.00 -2.26 -6.53
CA SER A 195 27.23 -3.01 -6.25
C SER A 195 27.24 -4.42 -6.86
N LYS A 196 26.06 -5.04 -6.95
CA LYS A 196 25.84 -6.36 -7.57
C LYS A 196 25.48 -6.28 -9.05
N GLN A 197 25.50 -5.08 -9.64
CA GLN A 197 25.13 -4.81 -11.04
C GLN A 197 23.72 -5.31 -11.43
N ILE A 198 22.80 -5.37 -10.46
CA ILE A 198 21.40 -5.74 -10.67
C ILE A 198 20.65 -4.58 -11.35
N ILE A 199 20.99 -3.35 -10.97
CA ILE A 199 20.53 -2.10 -11.58
C ILE A 199 21.73 -1.19 -11.84
N THR A 200 21.56 -0.23 -12.75
CA THR A 200 22.58 0.80 -13.01
C THR A 200 22.45 1.97 -12.04
N ALA A 201 23.49 2.81 -11.95
CA ALA A 201 23.43 4.06 -11.20
C ALA A 201 22.31 4.98 -11.73
N ASP A 202 22.15 5.07 -13.05
CA ASP A 202 21.07 5.82 -13.70
C ASP A 202 19.67 5.31 -13.30
N ASP A 203 19.52 3.98 -13.19
CA ASP A 203 18.25 3.38 -12.76
C ASP A 203 17.97 3.71 -11.27
N ALA A 204 18.99 3.69 -10.41
CA ALA A 204 18.86 4.07 -9.00
C ALA A 204 18.53 5.56 -8.83
N GLU A 205 19.21 6.45 -9.57
CA GLU A 205 18.95 7.89 -9.56
C GLU A 205 17.52 8.18 -10.03
N LEU A 206 17.08 7.49 -11.09
CA LEU A 206 15.72 7.59 -11.60
C LEU A 206 14.69 7.19 -10.53
N LEU A 207 14.95 6.11 -9.78
CA LEU A 207 14.07 5.67 -8.69
C LEU A 207 14.01 6.68 -7.55
N VAL A 208 15.15 7.26 -7.14
CA VAL A 208 15.20 8.30 -6.09
C VAL A 208 14.43 9.53 -6.51
N ARG A 209 14.65 10.03 -7.73
CA ARG A 209 13.95 11.24 -8.24
C ARG A 209 12.45 11.03 -8.43
N VAL A 210 12.02 9.82 -8.77
CA VAL A 210 10.60 9.51 -8.98
C VAL A 210 9.86 9.24 -7.67
N TYR A 211 10.47 8.53 -6.71
CA TYR A 211 9.78 8.04 -5.51
C TYR A 211 10.24 8.67 -4.19
N CYS A 212 11.37 9.36 -4.16
CA CYS A 212 11.95 9.98 -2.97
C CYS A 212 12.32 11.45 -3.22
N PRO A 213 11.36 12.33 -3.58
CA PRO A 213 11.65 13.75 -3.78
C PRO A 213 12.12 14.41 -2.48
N LEU A 214 13.01 15.41 -2.59
CA LEU A 214 13.40 16.21 -1.44
C LEU A 214 12.20 17.00 -0.88
N PRO A 215 12.18 17.33 0.42
CA PRO A 215 11.16 18.19 1.00
C PRO A 215 11.00 19.49 0.18
N GLY A 216 9.78 19.80 -0.26
CA GLY A 216 9.48 20.97 -1.09
C GLY A 216 9.66 20.77 -2.61
N GLN A 217 10.05 19.58 -3.07
CA GLN A 217 10.08 19.26 -4.50
C GLN A 217 8.87 18.42 -4.92
N GLN A 218 8.28 18.80 -6.05
CA GLN A 218 7.31 17.96 -6.75
C GLN A 218 8.10 16.79 -7.38
N GLY A 219 7.83 15.56 -6.92
CA GLY A 219 8.45 14.35 -7.46
C GLY A 219 7.71 13.81 -8.70
N GLY A 220 8.05 12.59 -9.10
CA GLY A 220 7.23 11.81 -10.02
C GLY A 220 7.70 11.77 -11.47
N ALA A 221 7.15 10.81 -12.21
CA ALA A 221 7.63 10.44 -13.53
C ALA A 221 7.44 11.51 -14.61
N HIS A 222 6.55 12.49 -14.41
CA HIS A 222 6.28 13.53 -15.39
C HIS A 222 7.40 14.59 -15.44
N LEU A 223 7.85 15.06 -14.27
CA LEU A 223 8.93 16.04 -14.17
C LEU A 223 10.26 15.45 -14.60
N VAL A 224 10.57 14.25 -14.11
CA VAL A 224 11.77 13.51 -14.51
C VAL A 224 11.76 13.21 -16.02
N ALA A 225 10.60 12.91 -16.60
CA ALA A 225 10.49 12.71 -18.05
C ALA A 225 10.77 14.00 -18.83
N ARG A 226 10.26 15.16 -18.37
CA ARG A 226 10.54 16.46 -18.98
C ARG A 226 12.03 16.79 -18.93
N GLU A 227 12.68 16.54 -17.80
CA GLU A 227 14.11 16.82 -17.61
C GLU A 227 15.01 15.89 -18.45
N LEU A 228 14.59 14.65 -18.66
CA LEU A 228 15.33 13.66 -19.45
C LEU A 228 14.95 13.64 -20.94
N GLY A 229 14.00 14.48 -21.39
CA GLY A 229 13.48 14.46 -22.76
C GLY A 229 12.78 13.15 -23.14
N LEU A 230 12.22 12.45 -22.15
CA LEU A 230 11.53 11.17 -22.31
C LEU A 230 10.01 11.34 -22.19
N SER A 231 9.26 10.29 -22.55
CA SER A 231 7.84 10.24 -22.18
C SER A 231 7.68 9.78 -20.73
N PRO A 232 6.63 10.23 -20.01
CA PRO A 232 6.34 9.76 -18.65
C PRO A 232 6.12 8.25 -18.59
N GLY A 233 5.60 7.65 -19.67
CA GLY A 233 5.47 6.20 -19.81
C GLY A 233 6.83 5.49 -19.84
N ALA A 234 7.81 6.05 -20.57
CA ALA A 234 9.15 5.49 -20.63
C ALA A 234 9.88 5.56 -19.28
N VAL A 235 9.73 6.65 -18.54
CA VAL A 235 10.27 6.78 -17.18
C VAL A 235 9.65 5.73 -16.24
N ARG A 236 8.32 5.60 -16.22
CA ARG A 236 7.65 4.57 -15.40
C ARG A 236 8.06 3.15 -15.78
N GLN A 237 8.24 2.88 -17.07
CA GLN A 237 8.69 1.57 -17.54
C GLN A 237 10.11 1.24 -17.08
N ARG A 238 11.03 2.21 -17.12
CA ARG A 238 12.39 2.05 -16.60
C ARG A 238 12.38 1.82 -15.09
N CYS A 239 11.62 2.62 -14.33
CA CYS A 239 11.45 2.42 -12.89
C CYS A 239 10.89 1.03 -12.54
N SER A 240 9.84 0.60 -13.25
CA SER A 240 9.22 -0.73 -13.02
C SER A 240 10.22 -1.86 -13.26
N ARG A 241 11.00 -1.79 -14.36
CA ARG A 241 12.05 -2.78 -14.66
C ARG A 241 13.16 -2.80 -13.60
N ALA A 242 13.60 -1.64 -13.13
CA ALA A 242 14.61 -1.55 -12.08
C ALA A 242 14.11 -2.14 -10.75
N ILE A 243 12.88 -1.81 -10.34
CA ILE A 243 12.23 -2.38 -9.14
C ILE A 243 12.07 -3.89 -9.26
N GLN A 244 11.67 -4.40 -10.43
CA GLN A 244 11.53 -5.83 -10.65
C GLN A 244 12.86 -6.56 -10.51
N ARG A 245 13.95 -6.04 -11.12
CA ARG A 245 15.29 -6.63 -10.99
C ARG A 245 15.76 -6.67 -9.53
N LEU A 246 15.57 -5.57 -8.79
CA LEU A 246 15.88 -5.52 -7.36
C LEU A 246 15.07 -6.53 -6.56
N SER A 247 13.75 -6.57 -6.76
CA SER A 247 12.84 -7.46 -6.04
C SER A 247 13.18 -8.92 -6.27
N THR A 248 13.43 -9.32 -7.52
CA THR A 248 13.88 -10.68 -7.87
C THR A 248 15.20 -11.00 -7.17
N ALA A 249 16.19 -10.12 -7.25
CA ALA A 249 17.49 -10.37 -6.66
C ALA A 249 17.44 -10.45 -5.12
N VAL A 250 16.62 -9.64 -4.45
CA VAL A 250 16.41 -9.71 -2.99
C VAL A 250 15.75 -11.03 -2.59
N GLN A 251 14.79 -11.52 -3.38
CA GLN A 251 14.13 -12.81 -3.14
C GLN A 251 15.10 -13.99 -3.34
N ASP A 252 15.98 -13.91 -4.34
CA ASP A 252 16.98 -14.94 -4.62
C ASP A 252 18.13 -14.97 -3.59
N HIS A 253 18.35 -13.88 -2.84
CA HIS A 253 19.47 -13.71 -1.89
C HIS A 253 19.07 -13.57 -0.41
N GLY A 254 17.82 -13.88 -0.03
CA GLY A 254 17.40 -13.71 1.37
C GLY A 254 18.29 -14.49 2.36
N PRO A 255 18.49 -14.07 3.63
CA PRO A 255 18.52 -12.75 4.23
C PRO A 255 19.99 -12.31 4.45
N ALA A 256 20.77 -12.07 3.38
CA ALA A 256 22.14 -11.56 3.53
C ALA A 256 22.20 -10.05 3.83
N LEU A 257 21.08 -9.33 3.72
CA LEU A 257 21.00 -7.87 3.92
C LEU A 257 20.93 -7.45 5.39
N THR A 258 20.64 -8.37 6.32
CA THR A 258 20.51 -8.07 7.77
C THR A 258 21.83 -8.11 8.53
N THR A 259 22.98 -8.41 7.89
CA THR A 259 24.26 -8.60 8.61
C THR A 259 25.33 -7.57 8.27
N ALA A 260 25.00 -6.53 7.51
CA ALA A 260 25.93 -5.46 7.15
C ALA A 260 25.31 -4.08 7.44
N ALA A 261 25.01 -3.83 8.70
CA ALA A 261 24.87 -2.50 9.28
C ALA A 261 25.30 -2.57 10.74
#